data_AF-A0A067NT38-F1
#
_entry.id   AF-A0A067NT38-F1
#
_cell.length_a   1.000
_cell.length_b   1.000
_cell.length_c   1.000
_cell.angle_alpha   90.00
_cell.angle_beta   90.00
_cell.angle_gamma   90.00
#
_symmetry.space_group_name_H-M   'P 1'
#
loop_
_entity.id
_entity.type
_entity.pdbx_description
1 polymer ?
#
loop_
_entity_poly.entity_id
_entity_poly.type
_entity_poly.pdbx_seq_one_letter_code
_entity_poly.pdbx_strand_id
1 'polypeptide(L)'
;MTWLEQGSYQAAPESETPSTHPDMSMYPSISSVPSPGLYSDHGTFSGQRRAPTPVKSPPPILPYYTEHTPLMHGQAPPSDRTERPPPPPPPPSSPPPPDEKRSSTPKKLFFVTLSIAVLFLAAMAAGYTVGLNSYCNPSVREAYDHAWQMETRRRDDLRHQWQFELDTMRDERDEWEKERQRRAEEKERKEAIQRSNVKFETPIPRDACSSYGTREYSARLLNVPEKFNAMELCAETEVSIHGVMKQPSYCKDNGKWGGVYGHWVVDFQEAACAPYFSKFENKGCSTAGSGLRTYHSRLENLRPSDDWKDMCSTTPADFLGNHFDSPTHCVDWSPHGIWGIWDVSDANCQ
;
A
#
# COMPACT_ATOMS: atom_id res chain seq x y z
N MET A 1 -47.88 5.67 -59.63
CA MET A 1 -46.61 4.92 -59.60
C MET A 1 -46.32 4.59 -58.14
N THR A 2 -46.60 3.35 -57.79
CA THR A 2 -46.50 2.71 -56.49
C THR A 2 -45.11 2.14 -56.30
N TRP A 3 -44.44 2.44 -55.19
CA TRP A 3 -43.39 1.60 -54.62
C TRP A 3 -43.56 1.57 -53.10
N LEU A 4 -43.93 0.38 -52.62
CA LEU A 4 -43.95 -0.07 -51.24
C LEU A 4 -42.62 -0.80 -51.00
N GLU A 5 -41.82 -0.37 -50.03
CA GLU A 5 -40.73 -1.20 -49.49
C GLU A 5 -41.15 -1.74 -48.12
N GLN A 6 -41.39 -3.05 -48.08
CA GLN A 6 -41.54 -3.85 -46.88
C GLN A 6 -40.16 -4.38 -46.47
N GLY A 7 -39.61 -3.89 -45.36
CA GLY A 7 -38.42 -4.46 -44.73
C GLY A 7 -38.82 -5.49 -43.68
N SER A 8 -38.62 -6.77 -43.96
CA SER A 8 -38.76 -7.87 -43.00
C SER A 8 -37.49 -8.01 -42.17
N TYR A 9 -37.57 -7.81 -40.85
CA TYR A 9 -36.52 -8.20 -39.91
C TYR A 9 -36.72 -9.67 -39.54
N GLN A 10 -35.79 -10.54 -39.96
CA GLN A 10 -35.67 -11.92 -39.49
C GLN A 10 -34.94 -11.93 -38.15
N ALA A 11 -35.60 -12.53 -37.15
CA ALA A 11 -35.01 -12.82 -35.85
C ALA A 11 -33.93 -13.92 -35.98
N ALA A 12 -32.77 -13.70 -35.37
CA ALA A 12 -31.70 -14.69 -35.26
C ALA A 12 -32.02 -15.69 -34.14
N PRO A 13 -31.64 -16.98 -34.29
CA PRO A 13 -31.85 -17.99 -33.25
C PRO A 13 -30.86 -17.84 -32.09
N GLU A 14 -31.39 -17.99 -30.88
CA GLU A 14 -30.67 -18.03 -29.61
C GLU A 14 -29.71 -19.24 -29.58
N SER A 15 -28.42 -18.96 -29.42
CA SER A 15 -27.39 -19.97 -29.20
C SER A 15 -27.30 -20.29 -27.71
N GLU A 16 -27.80 -21.46 -27.31
CA GLU A 16 -27.59 -22.05 -25.99
C GLU A 16 -26.10 -22.30 -25.77
N THR A 17 -25.54 -21.71 -24.70
CA THR A 17 -24.19 -22.00 -24.22
C THR A 17 -24.28 -22.94 -23.02
N PRO A 18 -23.50 -24.05 -22.96
CA PRO A 18 -23.51 -24.93 -21.81
C PRO A 18 -22.67 -24.34 -20.68
N SER A 19 -23.34 -23.95 -19.60
CA SER A 19 -22.74 -23.60 -18.32
C SER A 19 -22.03 -24.81 -17.71
N THR A 20 -20.70 -24.81 -17.77
CA THR A 20 -19.86 -25.81 -17.10
C THR A 20 -19.48 -25.27 -15.74
N HIS A 21 -20.23 -25.62 -14.69
CA HIS A 21 -19.86 -25.37 -13.31
C HIS A 21 -18.76 -26.36 -12.88
N PRO A 22 -17.60 -25.93 -12.39
CA PRO A 22 -16.70 -26.81 -11.67
C PRO A 22 -17.25 -27.09 -10.27
N ASP A 23 -17.38 -28.39 -9.99
CA ASP A 23 -17.68 -29.00 -8.70
C ASP A 23 -16.61 -28.59 -7.67
N MET A 24 -17.02 -27.81 -6.67
CA MET A 24 -16.17 -27.32 -5.58
C MET A 24 -16.68 -27.92 -4.27
N SER A 25 -16.49 -29.23 -4.12
CA SER A 25 -16.84 -29.99 -2.92
C SER A 25 -15.57 -30.52 -2.25
N MET A 26 -14.95 -29.71 -1.39
CA MET A 26 -14.14 -30.15 -0.25
C MET A 26 -13.87 -28.96 0.68
N TYR A 27 -14.77 -28.73 1.64
CA TYR A 27 -14.45 -28.02 2.88
C TYR A 27 -14.71 -28.97 4.05
N PRO A 28 -13.76 -29.14 4.98
CA PRO A 28 -13.96 -29.97 6.17
C PRO A 28 -14.90 -29.26 7.15
N SER A 29 -15.83 -30.04 7.70
CA SER A 29 -16.79 -29.66 8.73
C SER A 29 -16.08 -29.16 10.00
N ILE A 30 -16.23 -27.87 10.31
CA ILE A 30 -15.84 -27.32 11.61
C ILE A 30 -16.96 -27.60 12.61
N SER A 31 -16.61 -28.32 13.66
CA SER A 31 -17.46 -28.72 14.78
C SER A 31 -17.92 -27.53 15.63
N SER A 32 -19.23 -27.46 15.84
CA SER A 32 -19.91 -27.05 17.08
C SER A 32 -19.36 -25.84 17.88
N VAL A 33 -19.98 -24.68 17.67
CA VAL A 33 -19.95 -23.55 18.61
C VAL A 33 -21.04 -23.77 19.68
N PRO A 34 -20.75 -23.72 20.99
CA PRO A 34 -21.77 -23.81 22.03
C PRO A 34 -22.50 -22.48 22.21
N SER A 35 -23.82 -22.57 22.39
CA SER A 35 -24.74 -21.45 22.63
C SER A 35 -24.37 -20.61 23.86
N PRO A 36 -24.61 -19.29 23.86
CA PRO A 36 -24.43 -18.46 25.05
C PRO A 36 -25.56 -18.72 26.04
N GLY A 37 -25.18 -19.09 27.27
CA GLY A 37 -26.08 -19.22 28.40
C GLY A 37 -26.63 -17.86 28.85
N LEU A 38 -27.95 -17.82 29.04
CA LEU A 38 -28.67 -16.79 29.79
C LEU A 38 -28.16 -16.74 31.23
N TYR A 39 -27.46 -15.67 31.59
CA TYR A 39 -27.21 -15.31 32.99
C TYR A 39 -28.13 -14.14 33.36
N SER A 40 -29.16 -14.45 34.14
CA SER A 40 -29.95 -13.43 34.84
C SER A 40 -29.18 -13.03 36.09
N ASP A 41 -28.76 -11.77 36.17
CA ASP A 41 -28.19 -11.22 37.39
C ASP A 41 -28.98 -9.97 37.81
N HIS A 42 -29.75 -10.12 38.87
CA HIS A 42 -30.45 -9.03 39.55
C HIS A 42 -29.46 -8.34 40.50
N GLY A 43 -28.83 -7.26 40.03
CA GLY A 43 -27.93 -6.43 40.82
C GLY A 43 -28.52 -5.05 41.12
N THR A 44 -29.00 -4.86 42.34
CA THR A 44 -29.51 -3.62 42.93
C THR A 44 -28.45 -2.50 42.87
N PHE A 45 -28.73 -1.43 42.12
CA PHE A 45 -27.82 -0.29 41.96
C PHE A 45 -27.97 0.71 43.11
N SER A 46 -27.20 0.56 44.19
CA SER A 46 -27.02 1.62 45.19
C SER A 46 -25.94 2.59 44.74
N GLY A 47 -26.31 3.86 44.56
CA GLY A 47 -25.39 4.93 44.17
C GLY A 47 -24.33 5.21 45.22
N GLN A 48 -23.07 4.90 44.90
CA GLN A 48 -21.89 5.44 45.56
C GLN A 48 -21.11 6.29 44.56
N ARG A 49 -21.05 7.60 44.84
CA ARG A 49 -20.20 8.56 44.13
C ARG A 49 -18.74 8.16 44.31
N ARG A 50 -18.08 7.70 43.24
CA ARG A 50 -16.62 7.53 43.25
C ARG A 50 -15.96 8.91 43.25
N ALA A 51 -15.05 9.11 44.18
CA ALA A 51 -14.13 10.24 44.20
C ALA A 51 -13.24 10.21 42.92
N PRO A 52 -12.82 11.39 42.41
CA PRO A 52 -11.97 11.47 41.24
C PRO A 52 -10.62 10.80 41.49
N THR A 53 -10.21 9.95 40.55
CA THR A 53 -8.88 9.32 40.55
C THR A 53 -7.78 10.37 40.37
N PRO A 54 -6.60 10.20 40.99
CA PRO A 54 -5.48 11.12 40.79
C PRO A 54 -4.98 11.03 39.35
N VAL A 55 -4.97 12.17 38.66
CA VAL A 55 -4.34 12.31 37.35
C VAL A 55 -2.86 12.01 37.52
N LYS A 56 -2.40 10.95 36.86
CA LYS A 56 -1.00 10.53 36.82
C LYS A 56 -0.23 11.60 36.03
N SER A 57 0.64 12.34 36.72
CA SER A 57 1.49 13.36 36.11
C SER A 57 2.31 12.75 34.97
N PRO A 58 2.41 13.42 33.80
CA PRO A 58 3.28 12.97 32.73
C PRO A 58 4.75 12.95 33.19
N PRO A 59 5.56 12.01 32.69
CA PRO A 59 6.97 11.93 33.05
C PRO A 59 7.71 13.21 32.62
N PRO A 60 8.77 13.61 33.34
CA PRO A 60 9.56 14.78 32.98
C PRO A 60 10.17 14.58 31.59
N ILE A 61 9.94 15.56 30.72
CA ILE A 61 10.57 15.67 29.41
C ILE A 61 12.07 15.84 29.64
N LEU A 62 12.84 14.80 29.33
CA LEU A 62 14.29 14.89 29.29
C LEU A 62 14.69 15.91 28.19
N PRO A 63 15.66 16.79 28.46
CA PRO A 63 16.13 17.73 27.47
C PRO A 63 16.69 16.97 26.27
N TYR A 64 16.11 17.21 25.10
CA TYR A 64 16.70 16.83 23.82
C TYR A 64 18.13 17.36 23.78
N TYR A 65 19.10 16.46 23.62
CA TYR A 65 20.44 16.84 23.18
C TYR A 65 20.31 17.43 21.78
N THR A 66 20.32 18.76 21.68
CA THR A 66 20.67 19.46 20.46
C THR A 66 22.15 19.19 20.17
N GLU A 67 22.41 18.17 19.36
CA GLU A 67 23.68 18.06 18.65
C GLU A 67 23.78 19.26 17.70
N HIS A 68 24.56 20.25 18.13
CA HIS A 68 25.08 21.28 17.25
C HIS A 68 25.92 20.61 16.17
N THR A 69 25.35 20.44 14.98
CA THR A 69 26.13 20.14 13.78
C THR A 69 27.01 21.37 13.49
N PRO A 70 28.34 21.27 13.52
CA PRO A 70 29.18 22.36 13.06
C PRO A 70 28.99 22.49 11.56
N LEU A 71 28.65 23.70 11.12
CA LEU A 71 28.58 24.12 9.73
C LEU A 71 29.99 24.04 9.14
N MET A 72 30.37 22.86 8.65
CA MET A 72 31.61 22.68 7.89
C MET A 72 31.40 23.27 6.50
N HIS A 73 31.84 24.53 6.35
CA HIS A 73 32.17 25.13 5.05
C HIS A 73 33.36 24.36 4.46
N GLY A 74 33.08 23.28 3.75
CA GLY A 74 34.08 22.50 3.01
C GLY A 74 34.20 23.01 1.58
N GLN A 75 35.27 23.75 1.29
CA GLN A 75 35.75 23.94 -0.08
C GLN A 75 35.99 22.57 -0.72
N ALA A 76 35.50 22.38 -1.95
CA ALA A 76 35.77 21.18 -2.73
C ALA A 76 37.29 20.99 -2.92
N PRO A 77 37.83 19.79 -2.66
CA PRO A 77 39.23 19.52 -2.93
C PRO A 77 39.45 19.37 -4.44
N PRO A 78 40.62 19.76 -4.96
CA PRO A 78 40.95 19.60 -6.37
C PRO A 78 41.00 18.12 -6.73
N SER A 79 40.46 17.80 -7.91
CA SER A 79 40.53 16.49 -8.56
C SER A 79 41.99 16.11 -8.78
N ASP A 80 42.55 15.36 -7.84
CA ASP A 80 43.86 14.76 -8.00
C ASP A 80 43.69 13.41 -8.70
N ARG A 81 44.13 13.39 -9.95
CA ARG A 81 44.08 12.26 -10.88
C ARG A 81 45.18 11.31 -10.48
N THR A 82 44.93 10.47 -9.47
CA THR A 82 45.91 9.46 -9.04
C THR A 82 46.07 8.41 -10.13
N GLU A 83 47.16 8.56 -10.89
CA GLU A 83 47.69 7.55 -11.80
C GLU A 83 47.84 6.22 -11.07
N ARG A 84 47.29 5.14 -11.63
CA ARG A 84 47.58 3.79 -11.16
C ARG A 84 49.08 3.52 -11.34
N PRO A 85 49.78 2.98 -10.33
CA PRO A 85 51.14 2.52 -10.52
C PRO A 85 51.16 1.34 -11.51
N PRO A 86 52.15 1.27 -12.40
CA PRO A 86 52.29 0.17 -13.35
C PRO A 86 52.62 -1.15 -12.62
N PRO A 87 52.23 -2.30 -13.19
CA PRO A 87 52.50 -3.61 -12.61
C PRO A 87 54.01 -3.88 -12.53
N PRO A 88 54.49 -4.62 -11.51
CA PRO A 88 55.89 -4.94 -11.35
C PRO A 88 56.40 -5.87 -12.47
N PRO A 89 57.66 -5.71 -12.91
CA PRO A 89 58.26 -6.53 -13.96
C PRO A 89 58.48 -7.98 -13.50
N PRO A 90 58.48 -8.97 -14.42
CA PRO A 90 58.73 -10.37 -14.10
C PRO A 90 60.18 -10.59 -13.64
N PRO A 91 60.43 -11.60 -12.78
CA PRO A 91 61.77 -11.88 -12.24
C PRO A 91 62.74 -12.40 -13.34
N PRO A 92 64.04 -12.09 -13.24
CA PRO A 92 65.04 -12.47 -14.22
C PRO A 92 65.29 -13.98 -14.26
N SER A 93 65.45 -14.51 -15.48
CA SER A 93 65.82 -15.89 -15.77
C SER A 93 67.21 -16.23 -15.23
N SER A 94 67.31 -17.39 -14.60
CA SER A 94 68.54 -17.93 -14.02
C SER A 94 69.62 -18.23 -15.07
N PRO A 95 70.91 -17.99 -14.77
CA PRO A 95 72.01 -18.24 -15.70
C PRO A 95 72.33 -19.74 -15.85
N PRO A 96 72.86 -20.17 -17.01
CA PRO A 96 73.27 -21.55 -17.26
C PRO A 96 74.55 -21.93 -16.48
N PRO A 97 74.73 -23.22 -16.11
CA PRO A 97 75.88 -23.68 -15.35
C PRO A 97 77.16 -23.74 -16.21
N PRO A 98 78.35 -23.52 -15.61
CA PRO A 98 79.63 -23.54 -16.33
C PRO A 98 80.16 -24.96 -16.58
N ASP A 99 80.80 -25.14 -17.73
CA ASP A 99 81.46 -26.37 -18.19
C ASP A 99 82.70 -26.75 -17.34
N GLU A 100 82.67 -27.95 -16.78
CA GLU A 100 83.71 -28.49 -15.90
C GLU A 100 84.71 -29.38 -16.68
N LYS A 101 85.96 -28.92 -16.78
CA LYS A 101 87.06 -29.62 -17.48
C LYS A 101 87.58 -30.82 -16.68
N ARG A 102 87.59 -31.96 -17.36
CA ARG A 102 88.01 -33.31 -16.91
C ARG A 102 89.53 -33.43 -16.74
N SER A 103 90.01 -33.39 -15.49
CA SER A 103 91.39 -33.68 -15.08
C SER A 103 91.59 -35.20 -14.90
N SER A 104 92.62 -35.77 -15.53
CA SER A 104 92.96 -37.20 -15.47
C SER A 104 94.06 -37.45 -14.42
N THR A 105 93.70 -38.15 -13.35
CA THR A 105 94.63 -38.63 -12.31
C THR A 105 94.62 -40.16 -12.21
N PRO A 106 95.72 -40.78 -11.75
CA PRO A 106 96.00 -42.21 -11.92
C PRO A 106 95.07 -43.13 -11.11
N LYS A 107 94.41 -44.04 -11.84
CA LYS A 107 93.19 -44.80 -11.52
C LYS A 107 93.32 -45.97 -10.52
N LYS A 108 94.33 -46.05 -9.66
CA LYS A 108 94.44 -47.20 -8.72
C LYS A 108 94.42 -46.86 -7.23
N LEU A 109 94.58 -45.58 -6.87
CA LEU A 109 94.30 -45.09 -5.51
C LEU A 109 92.96 -44.33 -5.41
N PHE A 110 92.40 -43.90 -6.54
CA PHE A 110 91.15 -43.12 -6.62
C PHE A 110 89.89 -43.97 -6.34
N PHE A 111 89.86 -45.25 -6.71
CA PHE A 111 88.66 -46.08 -6.46
C PHE A 111 88.46 -46.41 -4.98
N VAL A 112 89.54 -46.56 -4.21
CA VAL A 112 89.42 -46.83 -2.76
C VAL A 112 88.99 -45.56 -2.02
N THR A 113 89.56 -44.41 -2.38
CA THR A 113 89.19 -43.11 -1.78
C THR A 113 87.80 -42.62 -2.21
N LEU A 114 87.39 -42.80 -3.46
CA LEU A 114 86.05 -42.49 -3.94
C LEU A 114 84.99 -43.40 -3.30
N SER A 115 85.27 -44.69 -3.10
CA SER A 115 84.35 -45.61 -2.43
C SER A 115 84.14 -45.21 -0.97
N ILE A 116 85.22 -44.85 -0.27
CA ILE A 116 85.14 -44.33 1.10
C ILE A 116 84.41 -42.98 1.14
N ALA A 117 84.69 -42.07 0.20
CA ALA A 117 84.03 -40.77 0.13
C ALA A 117 82.53 -40.88 -0.20
N VAL A 118 82.14 -41.78 -1.11
CA VAL A 118 80.73 -42.06 -1.42
C VAL A 118 80.02 -42.70 -0.24
N LEU A 119 80.67 -43.63 0.48
CA LEU A 119 80.12 -44.20 1.72
C LEU A 119 80.00 -43.15 2.82
N PHE A 120 80.98 -42.24 2.95
CA PHE A 120 80.91 -41.12 3.91
C PHE A 120 79.83 -40.11 3.56
N LEU A 121 79.66 -39.78 2.27
CA LEU A 121 78.59 -38.89 1.82
C LEU A 121 77.22 -39.54 1.94
N ALA A 122 77.09 -40.84 1.68
CA ALA A 122 75.87 -41.59 1.92
C ALA A 122 75.55 -41.71 3.41
N ALA A 123 76.56 -41.94 4.27
CA ALA A 123 76.42 -41.97 5.72
C ALA A 123 76.11 -40.58 6.30
N MET A 124 76.72 -39.51 5.79
CA MET A 124 76.37 -38.14 6.15
C MET A 124 74.98 -37.79 5.66
N ALA A 125 74.59 -38.13 4.42
CA ALA A 125 73.25 -37.90 3.91
C ALA A 125 72.21 -38.69 4.71
N ALA A 126 72.48 -39.96 5.07
CA ALA A 126 71.62 -40.76 5.94
C ALA A 126 71.57 -40.20 7.37
N GLY A 127 72.70 -39.73 7.92
CA GLY A 127 72.75 -39.06 9.21
C GLY A 127 72.04 -37.71 9.22
N TYR A 128 72.10 -36.95 8.12
CA TYR A 128 71.40 -35.68 7.94
C TYR A 128 69.90 -35.90 7.74
N THR A 129 69.49 -36.92 6.97
CA THR A 129 68.06 -37.24 6.80
C THR A 129 67.46 -37.79 8.09
N VAL A 130 68.16 -38.67 8.83
CA VAL A 130 67.71 -39.18 10.14
C VAL A 130 67.76 -38.09 11.22
N GLY A 131 68.76 -37.21 11.19
CA GLY A 131 68.90 -36.07 12.09
C GLY A 131 67.82 -35.02 11.86
N LEU A 132 67.57 -34.60 10.63
CA LEU A 132 66.51 -33.63 10.31
C LEU A 132 65.11 -34.22 10.53
N ASN A 133 64.89 -35.53 10.34
CA ASN A 133 63.63 -36.17 10.73
C ASN A 133 63.45 -36.28 12.25
N SER A 134 64.55 -36.36 13.02
CA SER A 134 64.50 -36.42 14.49
C SER A 134 64.35 -35.06 15.17
N TYR A 135 64.64 -33.95 14.48
CA TYR A 135 64.54 -32.59 15.06
C TYR A 135 63.14 -31.99 15.04
N CYS A 136 62.20 -32.60 14.31
CA CYS A 136 60.79 -32.23 14.40
C CYS A 136 60.07 -33.30 15.22
N ASN A 137 59.98 -33.08 16.53
CA ASN A 137 59.07 -33.87 17.36
C ASN A 137 57.67 -33.77 16.75
N PRO A 138 57.07 -34.88 16.28
CA PRO A 138 55.80 -34.85 15.57
C PRO A 138 54.69 -34.20 16.39
N SER A 139 54.72 -34.33 17.72
CA SER A 139 53.74 -33.67 18.60
C SER A 139 53.84 -32.14 18.61
N VAL A 140 55.06 -31.60 18.48
CA VAL A 140 55.28 -30.15 18.40
C VAL A 140 54.78 -29.63 17.06
N ARG A 141 55.04 -30.35 15.97
CA ARG A 141 54.52 -30.00 14.63
C ARG A 141 52.99 -30.02 14.59
N GLU A 142 52.37 -31.08 15.12
CA GLU A 142 50.91 -31.18 15.22
C GLU A 142 50.30 -30.03 16.04
N ALA A 143 50.94 -29.63 17.14
CA ALA A 143 50.49 -28.49 17.94
C ALA A 143 50.59 -27.16 17.19
N TYR A 144 51.67 -26.92 16.43
CA TYR A 144 51.80 -25.75 15.57
C TYR A 144 50.78 -25.75 14.43
N ASP A 145 50.61 -26.88 13.76
CA ASP A 145 49.62 -27.02 12.68
C ASP A 145 48.21 -26.77 13.21
N HIS A 146 47.86 -27.27 14.40
CA HIS A 146 46.58 -27.02 15.05
C HIS A 146 46.42 -25.54 15.43
N ALA A 147 47.42 -24.91 16.05
CA ALA A 147 47.38 -23.50 16.40
C ALA A 147 47.25 -22.60 15.15
N TRP A 148 47.97 -22.92 14.08
CA TRP A 148 47.89 -22.21 12.81
C TRP A 148 46.53 -22.37 12.13
N GLN A 149 45.95 -23.58 12.17
CA GLN A 149 44.60 -23.82 11.68
C GLN A 149 43.56 -22.99 12.44
N MET A 150 43.67 -22.90 13.77
CA MET A 150 42.76 -22.07 14.58
C MET A 150 42.88 -20.57 14.25
N GLU A 151 44.11 -20.05 14.10
CA GLU A 151 44.33 -18.66 13.71
C GLU A 151 43.84 -18.38 12.28
N THR A 152 44.01 -19.33 11.36
CA THR A 152 43.50 -19.22 9.98
C THR A 152 41.97 -19.13 9.99
N ARG A 153 41.29 -20.01 10.73
CA ARG A 153 39.83 -19.96 10.91
C ARG A 153 39.38 -18.62 11.49
N ARG A 154 40.05 -18.13 12.54
CA ARG A 154 39.73 -16.83 13.13
C ARG A 154 39.83 -15.69 12.11
N ARG A 155 40.85 -15.71 11.24
CA ARG A 155 41.01 -14.72 10.17
C ARG A 155 39.97 -14.88 9.06
N ASP A 156 39.60 -16.10 8.71
CA ASP A 156 38.50 -16.37 7.79
C ASP A 156 37.18 -15.84 8.36
N ASP A 157 36.85 -16.14 9.62
CA ASP A 157 35.64 -15.68 10.29
C ASP A 157 35.56 -14.15 10.31
N LEU A 158 36.67 -13.48 10.64
CA LEU A 158 36.73 -12.01 10.63
C LEU A 158 36.57 -11.44 9.21
N ARG A 159 37.12 -12.10 8.18
CA ARG A 159 36.89 -11.70 6.78
C ARG A 159 35.42 -11.84 6.38
N HIS A 160 34.77 -12.93 6.76
CA HIS A 160 33.35 -13.14 6.47
C HIS A 160 32.49 -12.12 7.22
N GLN A 161 32.81 -11.81 8.47
CA GLN A 161 32.11 -10.78 9.23
C GLN A 161 32.25 -9.40 8.57
N TRP A 162 33.47 -9.01 8.19
CA TRP A 162 33.68 -7.75 7.48
C TRP A 162 33.00 -7.70 6.12
N GLN A 163 32.99 -8.79 5.36
CA GLN A 163 32.25 -8.86 4.09
C GLN A 163 30.75 -8.68 4.33
N PHE A 164 30.19 -9.37 5.32
CA PHE A 164 28.78 -9.24 5.69
C PHE A 164 28.41 -7.81 6.11
N GLU A 165 29.25 -7.16 6.92
CA GLU A 165 29.07 -5.76 7.31
C GLU A 165 29.12 -4.81 6.10
N LEU A 166 30.07 -5.02 5.17
CA LEU A 166 30.17 -4.23 3.95
C LEU A 166 28.97 -4.40 3.02
N ASP A 167 28.48 -5.63 2.88
CA ASP A 167 27.30 -5.93 2.07
C ASP A 167 26.04 -5.30 2.71
N THR A 168 25.91 -5.40 4.04
CA THR A 168 24.81 -4.74 4.78
C THR A 168 24.83 -3.22 4.57
N MET A 169 25.99 -2.58 4.75
CA MET A 169 26.14 -1.13 4.55
C MET A 169 25.90 -0.70 3.11
N ARG A 170 26.18 -1.58 2.13
CA ARG A 170 25.89 -1.35 0.72
C ARG A 170 24.38 -1.41 0.47
N ASP A 171 23.70 -2.42 0.98
CA ASP A 171 22.26 -2.59 0.84
C ASP A 171 21.49 -1.42 1.48
N GLU A 172 21.89 -1.00 2.69
CA GLU A 172 21.30 0.17 3.36
C GLU A 172 21.47 1.46 2.54
N ARG A 173 22.63 1.65 1.89
CA ARG A 173 22.87 2.80 1.02
C ARG A 173 21.97 2.75 -0.22
N ASP A 174 21.86 1.59 -0.85
CA ASP A 174 21.02 1.39 -2.02
C ASP A 174 19.53 1.63 -1.69
N GLU A 175 19.06 1.19 -0.52
CA GLU A 175 17.72 1.50 -0.02
C GLU A 175 17.50 2.98 0.24
N TRP A 176 18.47 3.64 0.89
CA TRP A 176 18.38 5.07 1.19
C TRP A 176 18.41 5.93 -0.08
N GLU A 177 19.19 5.54 -1.09
CA GLU A 177 19.19 6.18 -2.42
C GLU A 177 17.84 6.03 -3.11
N LYS A 178 17.23 4.84 -3.10
CA LYS A 178 15.87 4.61 -3.65
C LYS A 178 14.82 5.45 -2.94
N GLU A 179 14.86 5.52 -1.61
CA GLU A 179 13.91 6.32 -0.84
C GLU A 179 14.07 7.83 -1.11
N ARG A 180 15.32 8.32 -1.23
CA ARG A 180 15.56 9.71 -1.64
C ARG A 180 15.01 10.00 -3.02
N GLN A 181 15.20 9.09 -3.98
CA GLN A 181 14.68 9.24 -5.32
C GLN A 181 13.15 9.31 -5.31
N ARG A 182 12.48 8.40 -4.58
CA ARG A 182 11.01 8.40 -4.41
C ARG A 182 10.50 9.73 -3.86
N ARG A 183 11.17 10.28 -2.84
CA ARG A 183 10.82 11.58 -2.25
C ARG A 183 11.05 12.75 -3.21
N ALA A 184 12.11 12.69 -4.01
CA ALA A 184 12.39 13.70 -5.02
C ALA A 184 11.33 13.69 -6.13
N GLU A 185 10.96 12.51 -6.62
CA GLU A 185 9.90 12.30 -7.62
C GLU A 185 8.52 12.73 -7.10
N GLU A 186 8.18 12.40 -5.85
CA GLU A 186 6.94 12.84 -5.22
C GLU A 186 6.88 14.36 -5.06
N LYS A 187 8.00 14.98 -4.66
CA LYS A 187 8.12 16.44 -4.55
C LYS A 187 7.95 17.10 -5.92
N GLU A 188 8.63 16.59 -6.95
CA GLU A 188 8.48 17.07 -8.32
C GLU A 188 7.04 16.91 -8.82
N ARG A 189 6.38 15.77 -8.54
CA ARG A 189 4.96 15.54 -8.83
C ARG A 189 4.09 16.62 -8.21
N LYS A 190 4.24 16.89 -6.90
CA LYS A 190 3.46 17.90 -6.19
C LYS A 190 3.70 19.31 -6.73
N GLU A 191 4.96 19.66 -6.98
CA GLU A 191 5.31 20.97 -7.54
C GLU A 191 4.78 21.15 -8.97
N ALA A 192 4.77 20.10 -9.78
CA ALA A 192 4.21 20.13 -11.12
C ALA A 192 2.69 20.33 -11.12
N ILE A 193 1.96 19.61 -10.26
CA ILE A 193 0.51 19.76 -10.06
C ILE A 193 0.18 21.17 -9.54
N GLN A 194 0.96 21.66 -8.57
CA GLN A 194 0.78 22.99 -8.01
C GLN A 194 1.02 24.08 -9.06
N ARG A 195 2.09 23.94 -9.87
CA ARG A 195 2.43 24.90 -10.93
C ARG A 195 1.38 24.96 -12.04
N SER A 196 0.74 23.84 -12.36
CA SER A 196 -0.29 23.81 -13.38
C SER A 196 -1.63 24.37 -12.93
N ASN A 197 -1.82 24.64 -11.62
CA ASN A 197 -3.07 25.17 -11.08
C ASN A 197 -4.27 24.30 -11.50
N VAL A 198 -4.14 22.99 -11.26
CA VAL A 198 -5.23 22.02 -11.44
C VAL A 198 -6.39 22.45 -10.55
N LYS A 199 -7.56 22.62 -11.16
CA LYS A 199 -8.78 23.03 -10.47
C LYS A 199 -10.00 22.62 -11.25
N PHE A 200 -11.13 22.56 -10.58
CA PHE A 200 -12.40 22.44 -11.25
C PHE A 200 -12.88 23.80 -11.78
N GLU A 201 -13.70 23.76 -12.83
CA GLU A 201 -14.62 24.86 -13.15
C GLU A 201 -15.59 25.13 -11.98
N THR A 202 -16.37 26.19 -12.09
CA THR A 202 -17.44 26.44 -11.10
C THR A 202 -18.44 25.29 -11.16
N PRO A 203 -18.68 24.56 -10.04
CA PRO A 203 -19.63 23.46 -10.03
C PRO A 203 -21.02 23.91 -10.42
N ILE A 204 -21.60 23.20 -11.38
CA ILE A 204 -22.94 23.47 -11.89
C ILE A 204 -23.91 22.46 -11.26
N PRO A 205 -24.95 22.93 -10.55
CA PRO A 205 -25.98 22.06 -10.03
C PRO A 205 -26.75 21.40 -11.18
N ARG A 206 -27.11 20.12 -11.01
CA ARG A 206 -28.11 19.49 -11.86
C ARG A 206 -29.48 20.12 -11.61
N ASP A 207 -30.26 20.29 -12.68
CA ASP A 207 -31.59 20.87 -12.58
C ASP A 207 -32.51 20.05 -11.66
N ALA A 208 -32.45 18.73 -11.76
CA ALA A 208 -33.20 17.81 -10.91
C ALA A 208 -32.50 17.56 -9.57
N CYS A 209 -33.28 17.49 -8.50
CA CYS A 209 -32.83 16.98 -7.21
C CYS A 209 -32.67 15.46 -7.25
N SER A 210 -31.72 14.94 -6.49
CA SER A 210 -31.45 13.49 -6.41
C SER A 210 -32.31 12.83 -5.34
N SER A 211 -32.55 13.52 -4.22
CA SER A 211 -33.41 13.10 -3.12
C SER A 211 -33.69 14.30 -2.20
N TYR A 212 -34.45 14.11 -1.11
CA TYR A 212 -34.69 15.15 -0.12
C TYR A 212 -33.38 15.77 0.39
N GLY A 213 -33.31 17.10 0.31
CA GLY A 213 -32.16 17.89 0.72
C GLY A 213 -30.89 17.62 -0.10
N THR A 214 -30.97 16.88 -1.21
CA THR A 214 -29.79 16.39 -1.92
C THR A 214 -29.80 16.76 -3.40
N ARG A 215 -28.68 17.32 -3.88
CA ARG A 215 -28.46 17.69 -5.28
C ARG A 215 -27.11 17.22 -5.77
N GLU A 216 -27.07 16.79 -7.02
CA GLU A 216 -25.83 16.48 -7.72
C GLU A 216 -25.24 17.75 -8.37
N TYR A 217 -23.95 17.96 -8.20
CA TYR A 217 -23.16 18.98 -8.89
C TYR A 217 -22.15 18.32 -9.82
N SER A 218 -21.79 19.00 -10.91
CA SER A 218 -20.72 18.55 -11.78
C SER A 218 -19.86 19.72 -12.25
N ALA A 219 -18.58 19.45 -12.49
CA ALA A 219 -17.61 20.44 -12.94
C ALA A 219 -16.50 19.77 -13.74
N ARG A 220 -16.03 20.44 -14.79
CA ARG A 220 -14.89 19.97 -15.58
C ARG A 220 -13.57 20.24 -14.85
N LEU A 221 -12.65 19.27 -14.88
CA LEU A 221 -11.28 19.44 -14.39
C LEU A 221 -10.44 20.20 -15.43
N LEU A 222 -9.75 21.24 -14.99
CA LEU A 222 -8.93 22.12 -15.83
C LEU A 222 -7.43 21.97 -15.53
N ASN A 223 -6.62 22.35 -16.52
CA ASN A 223 -5.16 22.47 -16.42
C ASN A 223 -4.43 21.19 -15.96
N VAL A 224 -4.98 20.04 -16.35
CA VAL A 224 -4.35 18.73 -16.14
C VAL A 224 -3.03 18.68 -16.94
N PRO A 225 -1.86 18.51 -16.31
CA PRO A 225 -0.62 18.36 -17.06
C PRO A 225 -0.58 17.02 -17.78
N GLU A 226 -0.01 16.99 -18.99
CA GLU A 226 0.00 15.82 -19.88
C GLU A 226 0.62 14.56 -19.24
N LYS A 227 1.51 14.72 -18.26
CA LYS A 227 2.20 13.62 -17.58
C LYS A 227 1.36 12.93 -16.50
N PHE A 228 0.22 13.49 -16.11
CA PHE A 228 -0.59 12.96 -15.01
C PHE A 228 -1.89 12.34 -15.50
N ASN A 229 -2.37 11.36 -14.73
CA ASN A 229 -3.67 10.77 -14.96
C ASN A 229 -4.77 11.75 -14.52
N ALA A 230 -5.60 12.18 -15.47
CA ALA A 230 -6.69 13.13 -15.22
C ALA A 230 -7.73 12.60 -14.22
N MET A 231 -7.98 11.28 -14.19
CA MET A 231 -8.93 10.65 -13.26
C MET A 231 -8.39 10.63 -11.82
N GLU A 232 -7.10 10.36 -11.65
CA GLU A 232 -6.42 10.42 -10.35
C GLU A 232 -6.45 11.85 -9.79
N LEU A 233 -6.08 12.83 -10.62
CA LEU A 233 -6.15 14.23 -10.22
C LEU A 233 -7.59 14.69 -9.95
N CYS A 234 -8.57 14.19 -10.68
CA CYS A 234 -9.98 14.48 -10.40
C CYS A 234 -10.37 14.01 -8.99
N ALA A 235 -9.99 12.79 -8.60
CA ALA A 235 -10.31 12.25 -7.27
C ALA A 235 -9.61 13.00 -6.13
N GLU A 236 -8.40 13.51 -6.36
CA GLU A 236 -7.61 14.24 -5.36
C GLU A 236 -7.99 15.73 -5.24
N THR A 237 -8.53 16.33 -6.31
CA THR A 237 -8.81 17.78 -6.35
C THR A 237 -10.09 18.12 -5.59
N GLU A 238 -10.04 19.17 -4.78
CA GLU A 238 -11.20 19.67 -4.04
C GLU A 238 -11.84 20.89 -4.71
N VAL A 239 -13.14 21.09 -4.48
CA VAL A 239 -13.85 22.30 -4.86
C VAL A 239 -14.72 22.80 -3.72
N SER A 240 -14.97 24.11 -3.68
CA SER A 240 -15.89 24.71 -2.71
C SER A 240 -17.32 24.70 -3.25
N ILE A 241 -18.22 24.02 -2.55
CA ILE A 241 -19.67 24.05 -2.80
C ILE A 241 -20.34 24.59 -1.53
N HIS A 242 -21.08 25.69 -1.67
CA HIS A 242 -21.67 26.43 -0.53
C HIS A 242 -20.67 26.77 0.58
N GLY A 243 -19.42 27.08 0.21
CA GLY A 243 -18.35 27.41 1.16
C GLY A 243 -17.69 26.21 1.83
N VAL A 244 -18.09 24.98 1.52
CA VAL A 244 -17.50 23.75 2.06
C VAL A 244 -16.60 23.11 1.00
N MET A 245 -15.34 22.83 1.36
CA MET A 245 -14.41 22.11 0.48
C MET A 245 -14.78 20.62 0.43
N LYS A 246 -14.94 20.08 -0.77
CA LYS A 246 -15.31 18.68 -1.01
C LYS A 246 -14.52 18.09 -2.16
N GLN A 247 -14.04 16.86 -1.97
CA GLN A 247 -13.60 15.98 -3.07
C GLN A 247 -14.82 15.44 -3.82
N PRO A 248 -14.71 15.15 -5.12
CA PRO A 248 -15.82 14.57 -5.87
C PRO A 248 -16.18 13.19 -5.33
N SER A 249 -17.48 12.88 -5.31
CA SER A 249 -18.01 11.55 -5.00
C SER A 249 -17.57 10.54 -6.05
N TYR A 250 -17.48 10.95 -7.31
CA TYR A 250 -16.94 10.16 -8.40
C TYR A 250 -16.44 11.05 -9.56
N CYS A 251 -15.60 10.46 -10.41
CA CYS A 251 -15.07 11.12 -11.60
C CYS A 251 -15.54 10.40 -12.86
N LYS A 252 -15.79 11.16 -13.93
CA LYS A 252 -16.23 10.64 -15.22
C LYS A 252 -15.38 11.20 -16.35
N ASP A 253 -14.79 10.32 -17.15
CA ASP A 253 -14.12 10.71 -18.40
C ASP A 253 -15.16 10.81 -19.52
N ASN A 254 -15.33 12.02 -20.05
CA ASN A 254 -16.22 12.29 -21.17
C ASN A 254 -15.51 12.18 -22.54
N GLY A 255 -14.36 11.51 -22.57
CA GLY A 255 -13.59 11.19 -23.77
C GLY A 255 -12.63 12.29 -24.20
N LYS A 256 -11.96 12.04 -25.34
CA LYS A 256 -10.79 12.81 -25.83
C LYS A 256 -10.95 14.34 -25.83
N TRP A 257 -12.15 14.84 -26.12
CA TRP A 257 -12.44 16.27 -26.19
C TRP A 257 -13.31 16.77 -25.03
N GLY A 258 -14.01 15.85 -24.35
CA GLY A 258 -14.86 16.16 -23.21
C GLY A 258 -14.07 16.44 -21.95
N GLY A 259 -12.93 15.76 -21.76
CA GLY A 259 -12.14 15.83 -20.54
C GLY A 259 -12.83 15.13 -19.36
N VAL A 260 -12.22 15.25 -18.18
CA VAL A 260 -12.71 14.60 -16.96
C VAL A 260 -13.59 15.56 -16.15
N TYR A 261 -14.69 15.04 -15.63
CA TYR A 261 -15.62 15.75 -14.76
C TYR A 261 -15.61 15.14 -13.37
N GLY A 262 -15.60 16.00 -12.35
CA GLY A 262 -15.94 15.63 -10.99
C GLY A 262 -17.44 15.74 -10.79
N HIS A 263 -18.00 14.84 -9.99
CA HIS A 263 -19.40 14.84 -9.59
C HIS A 263 -19.50 14.80 -8.07
N TRP A 264 -20.35 15.65 -7.48
CA TRP A 264 -20.55 15.75 -6.03
C TRP A 264 -22.03 15.52 -5.71
N VAL A 265 -22.31 14.59 -4.81
CA VAL A 265 -23.62 14.46 -4.17
C VAL A 265 -23.62 15.33 -2.91
N VAL A 266 -24.43 16.39 -2.91
CA VAL A 266 -24.43 17.42 -1.86
C VAL A 266 -25.77 17.37 -1.13
N ASP A 267 -25.73 17.08 0.17
CA ASP A 267 -26.87 16.85 1.06
C ASP A 267 -27.09 18.00 2.08
N PHE A 268 -26.45 19.15 1.87
CA PHE A 268 -26.51 20.30 2.76
C PHE A 268 -26.81 21.59 2.01
N GLN A 269 -27.56 22.48 2.66
CA GLN A 269 -27.92 23.81 2.12
C GLN A 269 -28.66 23.77 0.76
N GLU A 270 -29.27 22.63 0.42
CA GLU A 270 -30.11 22.45 -0.77
C GLU A 270 -31.59 22.69 -0.45
N ALA A 271 -31.95 23.88 0.03
CA ALA A 271 -33.34 24.21 0.37
C ALA A 271 -34.31 24.03 -0.83
N ALA A 272 -33.80 24.19 -2.05
CA ALA A 272 -34.57 23.95 -3.28
C ALA A 272 -34.85 22.46 -3.57
N CYS A 273 -34.18 21.54 -2.86
CA CYS A 273 -34.42 20.09 -2.89
C CYS A 273 -35.11 19.59 -1.63
N ALA A 274 -35.75 20.48 -0.85
CA ALA A 274 -36.53 20.11 0.32
C ALA A 274 -38.02 20.28 0.03
N PRO A 275 -38.66 19.31 -0.67
CA PRO A 275 -40.12 19.26 -0.69
C PRO A 275 -40.64 18.94 0.71
N TYR A 276 -41.92 19.15 0.93
CA TYR A 276 -42.54 18.89 2.23
C TYR A 276 -43.95 18.36 2.07
N PHE A 277 -44.39 17.60 3.06
CA PHE A 277 -45.76 17.13 3.12
C PHE A 277 -46.66 18.20 3.72
N SER A 278 -47.77 18.46 3.05
CA SER A 278 -48.76 19.46 3.45
C SER A 278 -49.66 18.95 4.59
N LYS A 279 -50.97 19.08 4.45
CA LYS A 279 -51.91 18.67 5.50
C LYS A 279 -52.08 17.15 5.50
N PHE A 280 -51.87 16.55 6.66
CA PHE A 280 -52.15 15.13 6.88
C PHE A 280 -53.65 14.87 7.04
N GLU A 281 -54.19 14.05 6.16
CA GLU A 281 -55.57 13.59 6.13
C GLU A 281 -55.67 12.20 6.75
N ASN A 282 -56.41 12.08 7.85
CA ASN A 282 -56.74 10.79 8.44
C ASN A 282 -57.77 10.08 7.57
N LYS A 283 -57.39 8.92 7.00
CA LYS A 283 -58.26 8.08 6.17
C LYS A 283 -58.97 6.97 6.94
N GLY A 284 -58.75 6.90 8.25
CA GLY A 284 -59.30 5.86 9.11
C GLY A 284 -58.43 4.61 9.15
N CYS A 285 -59.00 3.52 9.65
CA CYS A 285 -58.28 2.25 9.78
C CYS A 285 -58.12 1.59 8.39
N SER A 286 -56.90 1.12 8.06
CA SER A 286 -56.59 0.55 6.74
C SER A 286 -57.48 -0.67 6.44
N THR A 287 -57.55 -1.61 7.38
CA THR A 287 -58.38 -2.82 7.33
C THR A 287 -58.82 -3.16 8.76
N ALA A 288 -60.05 -3.65 8.93
CA ALA A 288 -60.52 -4.15 10.23
C ALA A 288 -59.56 -5.23 10.75
N GLY A 289 -59.14 -5.12 12.02
CA GLY A 289 -58.17 -6.03 12.65
C GLY A 289 -56.70 -5.74 12.38
N SER A 290 -56.36 -4.76 11.54
CA SER A 290 -54.94 -4.49 11.21
C SER A 290 -54.15 -3.81 12.31
N GLY A 291 -54.81 -3.09 13.23
CA GLY A 291 -54.12 -2.21 14.17
C GLY A 291 -53.47 -0.99 13.51
N LEU A 292 -53.79 -0.69 12.24
CA LEU A 292 -53.17 0.38 11.45
C LEU A 292 -54.19 1.44 11.03
N ARG A 293 -53.79 2.70 11.18
CA ARG A 293 -54.51 3.88 10.69
C ARG A 293 -53.72 4.54 9.58
N THR A 294 -54.40 4.80 8.47
CA THR A 294 -53.77 5.35 7.27
C THR A 294 -53.90 6.88 7.24
N TYR A 295 -52.79 7.56 6.96
CA TYR A 295 -52.73 9.00 6.76
C TYR A 295 -52.19 9.32 5.38
N HIS A 296 -52.81 10.27 4.70
CA HIS A 296 -52.36 10.76 3.39
C HIS A 296 -51.88 12.20 3.53
N SER A 297 -50.80 12.56 2.85
CA SER A 297 -50.40 13.98 2.73
C SER A 297 -49.80 14.25 1.36
N ARG A 298 -50.19 15.37 0.76
CA ARG A 298 -49.67 15.77 -0.56
C ARG A 298 -48.27 16.32 -0.42
N LEU A 299 -47.36 15.85 -1.28
CA LEU A 299 -46.01 16.36 -1.41
C LEU A 299 -46.03 17.68 -2.20
N GLU A 300 -45.53 18.73 -1.59
CA GLU A 300 -45.45 20.08 -2.15
C GLU A 300 -44.01 20.47 -2.45
N ASN A 301 -43.84 21.54 -3.24
CA ASN A 301 -42.53 22.06 -3.65
C ASN A 301 -41.69 21.05 -4.46
N LEU A 302 -42.35 20.13 -5.16
CA LEU A 302 -41.71 19.23 -6.12
C LEU A 302 -41.49 19.95 -7.46
N ARG A 303 -40.28 19.91 -8.02
CA ARG A 303 -40.00 20.53 -9.31
C ARG A 303 -40.37 19.59 -10.46
N PRO A 304 -40.74 20.11 -11.64
CA PRO A 304 -41.10 19.28 -12.79
C PRO A 304 -39.99 18.34 -13.29
N SER A 305 -38.73 18.67 -13.01
CA SER A 305 -37.56 17.88 -13.40
C SER A 305 -37.18 16.79 -12.39
N ASP A 306 -37.73 16.83 -11.19
CA ASP A 306 -37.35 15.91 -10.11
C ASP A 306 -37.98 14.54 -10.30
N ASP A 307 -37.28 13.47 -9.91
CA ASP A 307 -37.91 12.15 -9.80
C ASP A 307 -38.80 12.14 -8.55
N TRP A 308 -40.11 12.19 -8.77
CA TRP A 308 -41.06 12.23 -7.67
C TRP A 308 -40.98 11.02 -6.74
N LYS A 309 -40.54 9.86 -7.21
CA LYS A 309 -40.42 8.65 -6.40
C LYS A 309 -39.29 8.80 -5.40
N ASP A 310 -38.12 9.24 -5.87
CA ASP A 310 -36.95 9.46 -5.02
C ASP A 310 -37.23 10.60 -4.03
N MET A 311 -37.83 11.70 -4.49
CA MET A 311 -38.21 12.81 -3.61
C MET A 311 -39.22 12.36 -2.55
N CYS A 312 -40.34 11.74 -2.94
CA CYS A 312 -41.37 11.33 -2.00
C CYS A 312 -40.88 10.29 -0.99
N SER A 313 -40.11 9.30 -1.43
CA SER A 313 -39.62 8.21 -0.56
C SER A 313 -38.50 8.62 0.39
N THR A 314 -37.89 9.79 0.19
CA THR A 314 -36.81 10.31 1.07
C THR A 314 -37.21 11.56 1.84
N THR A 315 -38.41 12.10 1.61
CA THR A 315 -38.89 13.28 2.33
C THR A 315 -39.35 12.88 3.74
N PRO A 316 -38.81 13.49 4.80
CA PRO A 316 -39.27 13.23 6.15
C PRO A 316 -40.58 13.95 6.46
N ALA A 317 -41.27 13.48 7.49
CA ALA A 317 -42.52 14.05 7.98
C ALA A 317 -42.58 14.04 9.51
N ASP A 318 -43.05 15.14 10.09
CA ASP A 318 -43.34 15.25 11.51
C ASP A 318 -44.84 15.44 11.73
N PHE A 319 -45.52 14.42 12.27
CA PHE A 319 -46.95 14.51 12.61
C PHE A 319 -47.33 13.57 13.76
N LEU A 320 -48.40 13.91 14.49
CA LEU A 320 -48.84 13.20 15.70
C LEU A 320 -47.76 13.10 16.80
N GLY A 321 -46.80 14.04 16.82
CA GLY A 321 -45.67 14.01 17.75
C GLY A 321 -44.61 12.96 17.42
N ASN A 322 -44.65 12.34 16.24
CA ASN A 322 -43.67 11.38 15.76
C ASN A 322 -42.92 11.93 14.54
N HIS A 323 -41.65 11.54 14.43
CA HIS A 323 -40.82 11.76 13.24
C HIS A 323 -40.85 10.50 12.37
N PHE A 324 -40.99 10.70 11.07
CA PHE A 324 -40.91 9.65 10.06
C PHE A 324 -39.86 10.05 9.03
N ASP A 325 -38.86 9.18 8.81
CA ASP A 325 -37.82 9.42 7.81
C ASP A 325 -38.38 9.41 6.37
N SER A 326 -39.49 8.69 6.16
CA SER A 326 -40.18 8.56 4.88
C SER A 326 -41.65 8.15 5.05
N PRO A 327 -42.50 8.30 4.01
CA PRO A 327 -43.78 7.60 3.93
C PRO A 327 -43.61 6.08 3.83
N THR A 328 -44.68 5.35 4.18
CA THR A 328 -44.77 3.89 3.96
C THR A 328 -44.75 3.57 2.46
N HIS A 329 -45.46 4.37 1.66
CA HIS A 329 -45.40 4.32 0.21
C HIS A 329 -45.85 5.64 -0.41
N CYS A 330 -45.51 5.82 -1.69
CA CYS A 330 -45.81 7.03 -2.46
C CYS A 330 -46.73 6.70 -3.63
N VAL A 331 -47.69 7.58 -3.91
CA VAL A 331 -48.64 7.41 -5.00
C VAL A 331 -48.77 8.71 -5.80
N ASP A 332 -48.77 8.58 -7.12
CA ASP A 332 -49.12 9.67 -8.04
C ASP A 332 -50.61 9.60 -8.36
N TRP A 333 -51.38 10.57 -7.88
CA TRP A 333 -52.81 10.72 -8.19
C TRP A 333 -53.04 11.82 -9.23
N SER A 334 -52.16 11.93 -10.23
CA SER A 334 -52.31 12.85 -11.36
C SER A 334 -53.77 12.92 -11.86
N PRO A 335 -54.37 14.13 -11.91
CA PRO A 335 -53.75 15.46 -11.83
C PRO A 335 -53.59 16.06 -10.42
N HIS A 336 -53.94 15.33 -9.36
CA HIS A 336 -53.93 15.79 -7.97
C HIS A 336 -52.55 15.80 -7.30
N GLY A 337 -51.49 15.46 -8.05
CA GLY A 337 -50.11 15.49 -7.59
C GLY A 337 -49.67 14.21 -6.88
N ILE A 338 -48.53 14.31 -6.22
CA ILE A 338 -47.83 13.20 -5.55
C ILE A 338 -48.20 13.20 -4.07
N TRP A 339 -48.46 12.01 -3.52
CA TRP A 339 -48.91 11.83 -2.15
C TRP A 339 -48.05 10.79 -1.43
N GLY A 340 -47.69 11.10 -0.19
CA GLY A 340 -47.16 10.13 0.76
C GLY A 340 -48.30 9.48 1.53
N ILE A 341 -48.15 8.19 1.82
CA ILE A 341 -49.09 7.39 2.61
C ILE A 341 -48.33 6.78 3.80
N TRP A 342 -48.88 6.93 4.99
CA TRP A 342 -48.35 6.36 6.23
C TRP A 342 -49.38 5.43 6.86
N ASP A 343 -48.96 4.21 7.16
CA ASP A 343 -49.73 3.28 7.99
C ASP A 343 -49.15 3.30 9.40
N VAL A 344 -49.85 3.97 10.32
CA VAL A 344 -49.40 4.20 11.69
C VAL A 344 -50.17 3.29 12.64
N SER A 345 -49.46 2.66 13.59
CA SER A 345 -50.11 1.80 14.57
C SER A 345 -51.08 2.60 15.45
N ASP A 346 -52.32 2.11 15.56
CA ASP A 346 -53.38 2.70 16.37
C ASP A 346 -54.22 1.59 17.03
N ALA A 347 -54.20 1.54 18.36
CA ALA A 347 -54.94 0.54 19.14
C ALA A 347 -56.48 0.63 19.00
N ASN A 348 -56.99 1.74 18.46
CA ASN A 348 -58.41 1.91 18.16
C ASN A 348 -58.83 1.27 16.82
N CYS A 349 -57.87 0.80 16.02
CA CYS A 349 -58.12 0.12 14.75
C CYS A 349 -58.12 -1.41 14.94
N GLN A 350 -59.19 -1.93 15.55
CA GLN A 350 -59.38 -3.37 15.80
C GLN A 350 -60.20 -4.08 14.73
#